data_AF-A0A4V2RKX3-F1
#
_entry.id   AF-A0A4V2RKX3-F1
#
_cell.length_a   1.000
_cell.length_b   1.000
_cell.length_c   1.000
_cell.angle_alpha   90.00
_cell.angle_beta   90.00
_cell.angle_gamma   90.00
#
_symmetry.space_group_name_H-M   'P 1'
#
loop_
_entity.id
_entity.type
_entity.pdbx_description
1 polymer ?
#
loop_
_entity_poly.entity_id
_entity_poly.type
_entity_poly.pdbx_seq_one_letter_code
_entity_poly.pdbx_strand_id
1 'polypeptide(L)'
;MWRWRDPTSRRLWAWCRIYHPSPHTPDGITHRTFGPLHRLDPHLPVSGGAPRVCPDGRSVLYVAGNIATAIGEVFGDFPAAAVCPRYRIALLRPTVPLAVLDLRGQGTAMRIGALPSLATGDYPRPRTQQWARAIYEDQPVARRRIHGIYYDAAHSNGPALALWNTESRIEVVHNTRGDLQDFALTDPRMWPRVVDAAVGLGMRADLVPRCPQCP
;
A
#
# COMPACT_ATOMS: atom_id res chain seq x y z
N MET A 1 2.82 12.85 -15.22
CA MET A 1 3.05 12.82 -13.76
C MET A 1 1.69 12.71 -13.10
N TRP A 2 1.43 11.60 -12.41
CA TRP A 2 0.17 11.36 -11.74
C TRP A 2 0.04 12.27 -10.50
N ARG A 3 -1.20 12.59 -10.12
CA ARG A 3 -1.52 13.38 -8.93
C ARG A 3 -2.50 12.60 -8.08
N TRP A 4 -2.28 12.61 -6.77
CA TRP A 4 -3.23 12.11 -5.80
C TRP A 4 -4.54 12.88 -5.93
N ARG A 5 -5.64 12.16 -6.07
CA ARG A 5 -6.99 12.75 -6.13
C ARG A 5 -7.73 12.37 -4.86
N ASP A 6 -8.37 13.35 -4.25
CA ASP A 6 -9.18 13.14 -3.05
C ASP A 6 -10.35 12.19 -3.35
N PRO A 7 -10.80 11.43 -2.34
CA PRO A 7 -12.05 10.68 -2.43
C PRO A 7 -13.19 11.63 -2.82
N THR A 8 -14.00 11.23 -3.79
CA THR A 8 -15.20 11.98 -4.18
C THR A 8 -16.45 11.24 -3.71
N SER A 9 -17.62 11.87 -3.76
CA SER A 9 -18.91 11.20 -3.47
C SER A 9 -19.16 9.96 -4.34
N ARG A 10 -18.49 9.85 -5.50
CA ARG A 10 -18.52 8.68 -6.40
C ARG A 10 -17.40 7.66 -6.14
N ARG A 11 -16.39 8.00 -5.33
CA ARG A 11 -15.24 7.16 -4.98
C ARG A 11 -14.89 7.33 -3.50
N LEU A 12 -15.83 6.93 -2.64
CA LEU A 12 -15.74 7.11 -1.18
C LEU A 12 -14.58 6.34 -0.54
N TRP A 13 -14.21 5.20 -1.13
CA TRP A 13 -13.15 4.31 -0.63
C TRP A 13 -11.91 4.41 -1.51
N ALA A 14 -11.35 5.61 -1.62
CA ALA A 14 -10.09 5.82 -2.32
C ALA A 14 -8.96 5.96 -1.29
N TRP A 15 -7.85 5.29 -1.56
CA TRP A 15 -6.61 5.34 -0.80
C TRP A 15 -6.79 4.92 0.66
N CYS A 16 -6.72 3.62 0.88
CA CYS A 16 -6.88 3.00 2.18
C CYS A 16 -5.75 2.02 2.45
N ARG A 17 -5.53 1.72 3.73
CA ARG A 17 -4.60 0.68 4.16
C ARG A 17 -5.29 -0.21 5.17
N ILE A 18 -5.26 -1.51 4.91
CA ILE A 18 -5.54 -2.51 5.93
C ILE A 18 -4.25 -2.77 6.70
N TYR A 19 -4.36 -2.77 8.02
CA TYR A 19 -3.24 -3.04 8.92
C TYR A 19 -3.67 -3.86 10.12
N HIS A 20 -2.71 -4.56 10.72
CA HIS A 20 -2.87 -5.25 11.99
C HIS A 20 -1.98 -4.55 13.03
N PRO A 21 -2.56 -3.92 14.08
CA PRO A 21 -1.81 -3.19 15.09
C PRO A 21 -0.72 -4.07 15.73
N SER A 22 0.52 -3.62 15.60
CA SER A 22 1.72 -4.24 16.18
C SER A 22 2.72 -3.14 16.59
N PRO A 23 3.79 -3.45 17.35
CA PRO A 23 4.81 -2.47 17.70
C PRO A 23 5.45 -1.76 16.49
N HIS A 24 5.50 -2.43 15.32
CA HIS A 24 6.06 -1.86 14.08
C HIS A 24 5.01 -1.24 13.15
N THR A 25 3.72 -1.40 13.45
CA THR A 25 2.62 -0.79 12.70
C THR A 25 1.49 -0.49 13.67
N PRO A 26 1.67 0.51 14.56
CA PRO A 26 0.66 0.88 15.55
C PRO A 26 -0.60 1.46 14.90
N ASP A 27 -0.47 2.12 13.74
CA ASP A 27 -1.58 2.77 13.04
C ASP A 27 -1.50 2.59 11.50
N GLY A 28 -2.51 3.11 10.81
CA GLY A 28 -2.64 3.04 9.35
C GLY A 28 -1.65 3.92 8.57
N ILE A 29 -0.99 4.89 9.21
CA ILE A 29 -0.05 5.81 8.56
C ILE A 29 1.41 5.49 8.82
N THR A 30 1.70 4.55 9.74
CA THR A 30 3.07 4.20 10.09
C THR A 30 3.79 3.59 8.90
N HIS A 31 4.81 4.30 8.39
CA HIS A 31 5.73 3.77 7.39
C HIS A 31 6.61 2.69 7.99
N ARG A 32 6.78 1.61 7.24
CA ARG A 32 7.75 0.57 7.59
C ARG A 32 9.15 1.07 7.29
N THR A 33 10.05 0.98 8.26
CA THR A 33 11.45 1.44 8.19
C THR A 33 12.48 0.32 8.06
N PHE A 34 12.04 -0.94 8.04
CA PHE A 34 12.89 -2.11 7.90
C PHE A 34 12.55 -2.89 6.64
N GLY A 35 13.53 -3.45 5.94
CA GLY A 35 13.31 -4.19 4.69
C GLY A 35 14.61 -4.65 4.05
N PRO A 36 14.61 -4.98 2.74
CA PRO A 36 13.45 -5.00 1.84
C PRO A 36 12.54 -6.23 2.07
N LEU A 37 11.23 -6.09 1.87
CA LEU A 37 10.24 -7.18 2.05
C LEU A 37 9.30 -7.36 0.87
N HIS A 38 8.64 -6.29 0.43
CA HIS A 38 7.58 -6.33 -0.57
C HIS A 38 8.05 -5.82 -1.93
N ARG A 39 7.16 -5.84 -2.93
CA ARG A 39 7.43 -5.21 -4.23
C ARG A 39 7.66 -3.71 -4.06
N LEU A 40 8.49 -3.13 -4.91
CA LEU A 40 8.74 -1.68 -4.95
C LEU A 40 9.22 -1.08 -3.61
N ASP A 41 9.95 -1.89 -2.85
CA ASP A 41 10.52 -1.51 -1.56
C ASP A 41 11.87 -0.79 -1.76
N PRO A 42 12.03 0.46 -1.25
CA PRO A 42 13.24 1.25 -1.46
C PRO A 42 14.38 0.89 -0.49
N HIS A 43 14.16 0.02 0.49
CA HIS A 43 15.17 -0.32 1.49
C HIS A 43 16.38 -1.03 0.84
N LEU A 44 17.54 -0.77 1.43
CA LEU A 44 18.80 -1.38 1.02
C LEU A 44 18.85 -2.85 1.44
N PRO A 45 19.23 -3.78 0.53
CA PRO A 45 19.57 -5.13 0.93
C PRO A 45 20.83 -5.11 1.80
N VAL A 46 20.96 -6.08 2.69
CA VAL A 46 22.17 -6.27 3.50
C VAL A 46 22.81 -7.61 3.23
N SER A 47 24.11 -7.71 3.52
CA SER A 47 24.83 -8.99 3.45
C SER A 47 24.11 -10.03 4.31
N GLY A 48 23.76 -11.17 3.70
CA GLY A 48 22.93 -12.22 4.33
C GLY A 48 21.43 -12.14 4.05
N GLY A 49 20.94 -11.08 3.39
CA GLY A 49 19.56 -11.01 2.86
C GLY A 49 18.44 -10.80 3.89
N ALA A 50 18.77 -10.76 5.19
CA ALA A 50 17.79 -10.57 6.25
C ALA A 50 17.23 -9.12 6.26
N PRO A 51 15.91 -8.92 6.37
CA PRO A 51 15.33 -7.59 6.51
C PRO A 51 15.83 -6.89 7.77
N ARG A 52 16.18 -5.60 7.66
CA ARG A 52 16.58 -4.80 8.82
C ARG A 52 16.21 -3.35 8.67
N VAL A 53 16.22 -2.61 9.78
CA VAL A 53 16.06 -1.16 9.78
C VAL A 53 17.07 -0.55 8.82
N CYS A 54 16.58 0.27 7.89
CA CYS A 54 17.40 0.83 6.84
C CYS A 54 18.33 1.91 7.43
N PRO A 55 19.65 1.80 7.24
CA PRO A 55 20.62 2.75 7.81
C PRO A 55 20.42 4.18 7.29
N ASP A 56 19.96 4.32 6.05
CA ASP A 56 19.68 5.61 5.41
C ASP A 56 18.35 6.24 5.86
N GLY A 57 17.62 5.60 6.78
CA GLY A 57 16.30 6.08 7.21
C GLY A 57 15.22 6.01 6.12
N ARG A 58 15.40 5.15 5.09
CA ARG A 58 14.35 4.93 4.08
C ARG A 58 13.15 4.29 4.74
N SER A 59 11.98 4.65 4.25
CA SER A 59 10.71 4.12 4.74
C SER A 59 9.72 3.92 3.61
N VAL A 60 8.74 3.04 3.82
CA VAL A 60 7.68 2.79 2.83
C VAL A 60 6.31 2.61 3.47
N LEU A 61 5.30 3.21 2.85
CA LEU A 61 3.88 3.03 3.16
C LEU A 61 3.18 2.52 1.89
N TYR A 62 2.52 1.35 2.00
CA TYR A 62 1.69 0.82 0.94
C TYR A 62 0.25 1.27 1.14
N VAL A 63 -0.34 1.82 0.08
CA VAL A 63 -1.71 2.33 0.08
C VAL A 63 -2.47 1.73 -1.10
N ALA A 64 -3.58 1.07 -0.81
CA ALA A 64 -4.48 0.52 -1.81
C ALA A 64 -5.48 1.59 -2.26
N GLY A 65 -5.77 1.68 -3.54
CA GLY A 65 -6.69 2.67 -4.09
C GLY A 65 -8.17 2.32 -3.88
N ASN A 66 -8.48 1.13 -3.36
CA ASN A 66 -9.81 0.76 -2.87
C ASN A 66 -9.75 -0.44 -1.90
N ILE A 67 -10.88 -0.75 -1.26
CA ILE A 67 -10.99 -1.84 -0.28
C ILE A 67 -10.69 -3.23 -0.88
N ALA A 68 -11.13 -3.53 -2.10
CA ALA A 68 -10.82 -4.80 -2.75
C ALA A 68 -9.31 -4.94 -2.98
N THR A 69 -8.65 -3.89 -3.43
CA THR A 69 -7.19 -3.89 -3.54
C THR A 69 -6.51 -4.07 -2.19
N ALA A 70 -7.02 -3.45 -1.12
CA ALA A 70 -6.45 -3.61 0.22
C ALA A 70 -6.61 -5.06 0.73
N ILE A 71 -7.78 -5.67 0.51
CA ILE A 71 -8.05 -7.07 0.88
C ILE A 71 -7.14 -8.02 0.10
N GLY A 72 -7.03 -7.81 -1.23
CA GLY A 72 -6.16 -8.63 -2.07
C GLY A 72 -4.69 -8.55 -1.65
N GLU A 73 -4.19 -7.37 -1.29
CA GLU A 73 -2.79 -7.21 -0.85
C GLU A 73 -2.50 -7.80 0.54
N VAL A 74 -3.51 -7.95 1.40
CA VAL A 74 -3.32 -8.49 2.76
C VAL A 74 -3.63 -9.99 2.84
N PHE A 75 -4.64 -10.46 2.12
CA PHE A 75 -5.18 -11.82 2.23
C PHE A 75 -5.08 -12.63 0.93
N GLY A 76 -4.61 -12.05 -0.17
CA GLY A 76 -4.65 -12.66 -1.51
C GLY A 76 -3.80 -13.91 -1.70
N ASP A 77 -2.90 -14.22 -0.76
CA ASP A 77 -2.16 -15.48 -0.74
C ASP A 77 -2.98 -16.66 -0.20
N PHE A 78 -4.19 -16.40 0.34
CA PHE A 78 -5.03 -17.39 0.98
C PHE A 78 -6.41 -17.48 0.31
N PRO A 79 -7.02 -18.68 0.27
CA PRO A 79 -8.39 -18.84 -0.24
C PRO A 79 -9.45 -18.19 0.66
N ALA A 80 -9.08 -17.83 1.89
CA ALA A 80 -9.94 -17.22 2.89
C ALA A 80 -9.22 -16.08 3.61
N ALA A 81 -9.86 -14.92 3.66
CA ALA A 81 -9.46 -13.80 4.50
C ALA A 81 -9.87 -14.07 5.96
N ALA A 82 -8.93 -14.57 6.76
CA ALA A 82 -9.13 -14.79 8.20
C ALA A 82 -9.00 -13.47 8.97
N VAL A 83 -10.13 -12.79 9.20
CA VAL A 83 -10.18 -11.47 9.81
C VAL A 83 -10.44 -11.59 11.31
N CYS A 84 -9.42 -11.25 12.10
CA CYS A 84 -9.58 -11.09 13.56
C CYS A 84 -10.01 -9.68 13.97
N PRO A 85 -10.52 -9.48 15.21
CA PRO A 85 -10.98 -8.18 15.71
C PRO A 85 -9.93 -7.06 15.72
N ARG A 86 -8.64 -7.41 15.60
CA ARG A 86 -7.54 -6.43 15.60
C ARG A 86 -7.29 -5.83 14.23
N TYR A 87 -7.71 -6.44 13.13
CA TYR A 87 -7.51 -5.84 11.81
C TYR A 87 -8.30 -4.54 11.67
N ARG A 88 -7.65 -3.54 11.09
CA ARG A 88 -8.22 -2.22 10.88
C ARG A 88 -8.02 -1.77 9.44
N ILE A 89 -8.85 -0.84 8.99
CA ILE A 89 -8.72 -0.14 7.73
C ILE A 89 -8.77 1.36 7.96
N ALA A 90 -7.74 2.07 7.52
CA ALA A 90 -7.68 3.53 7.57
C ALA A 90 -7.81 4.12 6.16
N LEU A 91 -8.63 5.17 6.02
CA LEU A 91 -8.64 6.02 4.83
C LEU A 91 -7.55 7.08 4.94
N LEU A 92 -6.76 7.25 3.89
CA LEU A 92 -5.56 8.08 3.90
C LEU A 92 -5.67 9.20 2.88
N ARG A 93 -5.07 10.35 3.19
CA ARG A 93 -4.87 11.43 2.23
C ARG A 93 -3.54 12.14 2.46
N PRO A 94 -2.96 12.75 1.42
CA PRO A 94 -1.79 13.57 1.58
C PRO A 94 -2.19 14.97 2.08
N THR A 95 -1.35 15.54 2.94
CA THR A 95 -1.50 16.93 3.42
C THR A 95 -0.90 17.94 2.45
N VAL A 96 -0.06 17.48 1.52
CA VAL A 96 0.60 18.27 0.48
C VAL A 96 0.64 17.51 -0.85
N PRO A 97 0.71 18.18 -2.01
CA PRO A 97 0.84 17.48 -3.29
C PRO A 97 2.08 16.56 -3.34
N LEU A 98 1.86 15.26 -3.55
CA LEU A 98 2.93 14.27 -3.71
C LEU A 98 3.12 13.91 -5.18
N ALA A 99 4.37 14.03 -5.65
CA ALA A 99 4.75 13.52 -6.96
C ALA A 99 5.12 12.04 -6.84
N VAL A 100 4.44 11.17 -7.58
CA VAL A 100 4.78 9.75 -7.69
C VAL A 100 5.01 9.38 -9.15
N LEU A 101 5.86 8.39 -9.38
CA LEU A 101 6.05 7.83 -10.70
C LEU A 101 4.85 6.94 -11.04
N ASP A 102 4.17 7.28 -12.13
CA ASP A 102 3.05 6.49 -12.64
C ASP A 102 3.59 5.35 -13.50
N LEU A 103 3.50 4.10 -13.05
CA LEU A 103 3.84 2.92 -13.84
C LEU A 103 2.63 2.27 -14.51
N ARG A 104 1.41 2.67 -14.15
CA ARG A 104 0.16 2.16 -14.74
C ARG A 104 -0.15 2.81 -16.08
N GLY A 105 0.37 4.02 -16.30
CA GLY A 105 0.22 4.72 -17.57
C GLY A 105 0.86 3.94 -18.73
N GLN A 106 0.22 3.97 -19.90
CA GLN A 106 0.78 3.36 -21.10
C GLN A 106 2.15 3.99 -21.43
N GLY A 107 3.16 3.14 -21.64
CA GLY A 107 4.53 3.54 -21.99
C GLY A 107 5.32 4.26 -20.89
N THR A 108 4.79 4.42 -19.67
CA THR A 108 5.49 5.20 -18.62
C THR A 108 6.68 4.46 -18.03
N ALA A 109 6.60 3.13 -17.87
CA ALA A 109 7.75 2.30 -17.48
C ALA A 109 8.90 2.42 -18.50
N MET A 110 8.57 2.43 -19.79
CA MET A 110 9.57 2.53 -20.86
C MET A 110 10.32 3.86 -20.84
N ARG A 111 9.70 4.94 -20.35
CA ARG A 111 10.37 6.24 -20.18
C ARG A 111 11.52 6.22 -19.17
N ILE A 112 11.55 5.25 -18.27
CA ILE A 112 12.67 5.04 -17.34
C ILE A 112 13.55 3.85 -17.76
N GLY A 113 13.37 3.35 -18.99
CA GLY A 113 14.07 2.16 -19.49
C GLY A 113 13.57 0.84 -18.91
N ALA A 114 12.43 0.84 -18.19
CA ALA A 114 11.84 -0.36 -17.62
C ALA A 114 10.84 -1.02 -18.58
N LEU A 115 10.63 -2.33 -18.40
CA LEU A 115 9.57 -3.06 -19.09
C LEU A 115 8.19 -2.73 -18.49
N PRO A 116 7.10 -2.74 -19.28
CA PRO A 116 5.74 -2.52 -18.78
C PRO A 116 5.34 -3.47 -17.64
N SER A 117 5.86 -4.70 -17.66
CA SER A 117 5.62 -5.69 -16.61
C SER A 117 6.10 -5.26 -15.22
N LEU A 118 6.98 -4.25 -15.10
CA LEU A 118 7.36 -3.69 -13.80
C LEU A 118 6.13 -3.24 -12.97
N ALA A 119 5.07 -2.79 -13.64
CA ALA A 119 3.83 -2.35 -13.00
C ALA A 119 3.02 -3.52 -12.41
N THR A 120 3.18 -4.75 -12.91
CA THR A 120 2.28 -5.88 -12.64
C THR A 120 2.85 -6.89 -11.64
N GLY A 121 1.96 -7.70 -11.06
CA GLY A 121 2.28 -8.70 -10.03
C GLY A 121 3.37 -9.71 -10.41
N ASP A 122 3.45 -10.06 -11.70
CA ASP A 122 4.32 -11.13 -12.21
C ASP A 122 5.80 -10.74 -12.31
N TYR A 123 6.15 -9.47 -12.11
CA TYR A 123 7.55 -9.05 -12.16
C TYR A 123 8.34 -9.56 -10.96
N PRO A 124 9.54 -10.16 -11.14
CA PRO A 124 10.30 -10.73 -10.05
C PRO A 124 10.55 -9.73 -8.92
N ARG A 125 10.16 -10.09 -7.70
CA ARG A 125 10.23 -9.21 -6.52
C ARG A 125 11.62 -8.58 -6.33
N PRO A 126 12.76 -9.31 -6.41
CA PRO A 126 14.08 -8.70 -6.28
C PRO A 126 14.35 -7.60 -7.32
N ARG A 127 13.85 -7.76 -8.55
CA ARG A 127 13.98 -6.75 -9.61
C ARG A 127 13.07 -5.54 -9.36
N THR A 128 11.84 -5.73 -8.87
CA THR A 128 10.98 -4.59 -8.48
C THR A 128 11.63 -3.73 -7.38
N GLN A 129 12.34 -4.36 -6.44
CA GLN A 129 13.04 -3.67 -5.37
C GLN A 129 14.31 -2.95 -5.88
N GLN A 130 15.05 -3.56 -6.83
CA GLN A 130 16.15 -2.88 -7.52
C GLN A 130 15.66 -1.62 -8.23
N TRP A 131 14.55 -1.70 -8.96
CA TRP A 131 13.93 -0.54 -9.60
C TRP A 131 13.49 0.52 -8.60
N ALA A 132 12.84 0.14 -7.50
CA ALA A 132 12.45 1.10 -6.47
C ALA A 132 13.65 1.85 -5.89
N ARG A 133 14.77 1.18 -5.64
CA ARG A 133 16.01 1.83 -5.20
C ARG A 133 16.57 2.79 -6.24
N ALA A 134 16.72 2.34 -7.49
CA ALA A 134 17.21 3.21 -8.56
C ALA A 134 16.32 4.44 -8.76
N ILE A 135 15.00 4.29 -8.71
CA ILE A 135 14.06 5.42 -8.82
C ILE A 135 14.18 6.36 -7.59
N TYR A 136 14.32 5.79 -6.39
CA TYR A 136 14.50 6.54 -5.15
C TYR A 136 15.82 7.35 -5.16
N GLU A 137 16.89 6.79 -5.71
CA GLU A 137 18.23 7.39 -5.75
C GLU A 137 18.37 8.38 -6.91
N ASP A 138 18.07 7.97 -8.15
CA ASP A 138 18.39 8.71 -9.36
C ASP A 138 17.33 9.74 -9.76
N GLN A 139 16.13 9.64 -9.19
CA GLN A 139 15.00 10.54 -9.49
C GLN A 139 14.76 10.75 -11.02
N PRO A 140 14.76 9.68 -11.84
CA PRO A 140 15.16 9.74 -13.26
C PRO A 140 14.21 10.47 -14.21
N VAL A 141 13.03 10.90 -13.75
CA VAL A 141 11.94 11.37 -14.63
C VAL A 141 11.29 12.67 -14.17
N ALA A 142 11.81 13.31 -13.13
CA ALA A 142 11.10 14.42 -12.50
C ALA A 142 11.99 15.63 -12.24
N ARG A 143 11.47 16.82 -12.59
CA ARG A 143 11.97 18.13 -12.11
C ARG A 143 11.77 18.34 -10.61
N ARG A 144 11.20 17.34 -9.91
CA ARG A 144 10.79 17.37 -8.51
C ARG A 144 11.09 16.02 -7.90
N ARG A 145 11.38 15.98 -6.60
CA ARG A 145 11.55 14.73 -5.87
C ARG A 145 10.30 13.85 -5.97
N ILE A 146 10.50 12.61 -6.39
CA ILE A 146 9.52 11.52 -6.44
C ILE A 146 9.43 10.92 -5.04
N HIS A 147 8.20 10.79 -4.55
CA HIS A 147 7.85 10.29 -3.22
C HIS A 147 7.20 8.92 -3.25
N GLY A 148 7.31 8.19 -4.37
CA GLY A 148 6.73 6.87 -4.50
C GLY A 148 6.40 6.47 -5.93
N ILE A 149 5.75 5.32 -6.03
CA ILE A 149 5.33 4.69 -7.30
C ILE A 149 3.83 4.36 -7.24
N TYR A 150 3.13 4.62 -8.34
CA TYR A 150 1.76 4.20 -8.61
C TYR A 150 1.75 2.99 -9.57
N TYR A 151 1.22 1.86 -9.11
CA TYR A 151 1.37 0.55 -9.77
C TYR A 151 0.11 -0.33 -9.65
N ASP A 152 0.11 -1.49 -10.32
CA ASP A 152 -0.94 -2.49 -10.22
C ASP A 152 -0.66 -3.51 -9.11
N ALA A 153 -1.60 -3.60 -8.17
CA ALA A 153 -1.60 -4.58 -7.10
C ALA A 153 -1.55 -6.02 -7.65
N ALA A 154 -0.80 -6.90 -6.99
CA ALA A 154 -0.52 -8.23 -7.54
C ALA A 154 -1.76 -9.13 -7.58
N HIS A 155 -2.60 -9.06 -6.55
CA HIS A 155 -3.75 -9.98 -6.41
C HIS A 155 -5.04 -9.46 -7.05
N SER A 156 -5.19 -8.14 -7.21
CA SER A 156 -6.43 -7.52 -7.67
C SER A 156 -6.30 -6.78 -9.00
N ASN A 157 -5.08 -6.57 -9.49
CA ASN A 157 -4.76 -5.60 -10.57
C ASN A 157 -5.30 -4.18 -10.32
N GLY A 158 -5.70 -3.89 -9.08
CA GLY A 158 -6.24 -2.60 -8.71
C GLY A 158 -5.15 -1.56 -8.39
N PRO A 159 -5.55 -0.29 -8.23
CA PRO A 159 -4.63 0.81 -7.95
C PRO A 159 -3.91 0.63 -6.63
N ALA A 160 -2.58 0.74 -6.64
CA ALA A 160 -1.77 0.73 -5.42
C ALA A 160 -0.63 1.76 -5.50
N LEU A 161 -0.23 2.24 -4.34
CA LEU A 161 0.85 3.20 -4.16
C LEU A 161 1.88 2.64 -3.17
N ALA A 162 3.15 2.74 -3.53
CA ALA A 162 4.27 2.57 -2.62
C ALA A 162 4.86 3.97 -2.37
N LEU A 163 4.56 4.56 -1.22
CA LEU A 163 5.00 5.90 -0.84
C LEU A 163 6.27 5.83 0.00
N TRP A 164 7.24 6.70 -0.27
CA TRP A 164 8.55 6.67 0.38
C TRP A 164 8.84 7.97 1.13
N ASN A 165 9.23 7.87 2.40
CA ASN A 165 9.61 9.01 3.25
C ASN A 165 8.57 10.15 3.23
N THR A 166 7.33 9.79 3.56
CA THR A 166 6.15 10.69 3.53
C THR A 166 5.40 10.73 4.87
N GLU A 167 6.07 10.39 5.98
CA GLU A 167 5.52 10.30 7.33
C GLU A 167 4.80 11.59 7.75
N SER A 168 5.40 12.75 7.46
CA SER A 168 4.85 14.07 7.77
C SER A 168 3.87 14.60 6.71
N ARG A 169 3.55 13.81 5.70
CA ARG A 169 2.80 14.23 4.50
C ARG A 169 1.54 13.42 4.25
N ILE A 170 1.26 12.43 5.09
CA ILE A 170 0.08 11.58 5.01
C ILE A 170 -0.64 11.64 6.34
N GLU A 171 -1.96 11.73 6.29
CA GLU A 171 -2.82 11.65 7.46
C GLU A 171 -3.99 10.71 7.20
N VAL A 172 -4.60 10.26 8.30
CA VAL A 172 -5.88 9.58 8.24
C VAL A 172 -6.97 10.62 8.00
N VAL A 173 -7.89 10.31 7.10
CA VAL A 173 -9.02 11.19 6.74
C VAL A 173 -9.92 11.38 7.96
N HIS A 174 -10.45 12.60 8.11
CA HIS A 174 -11.52 12.91 9.06
C HIS A 174 -12.83 13.14 8.29
N ASN A 175 -13.96 12.70 8.82
CA ASN A 175 -15.26 13.05 8.24
C ASN A 175 -15.64 14.51 8.59
N THR A 176 -16.80 14.96 8.10
CA THR A 176 -17.32 16.32 8.36
C THR A 176 -17.60 16.62 9.84
N ARG A 177 -17.70 15.60 10.69
CA ARG A 177 -17.86 15.74 12.15
C ARG A 177 -16.55 15.71 12.90
N GLY A 178 -15.42 15.54 12.20
CA GLY A 178 -14.10 15.38 12.81
C GLY A 178 -13.79 13.95 13.28
N ASP A 179 -14.62 12.96 12.96
CA ASP A 179 -14.33 11.57 13.33
C ASP A 179 -13.25 10.99 12.40
N LEU A 180 -12.22 10.38 12.99
CA LEU A 180 -11.18 9.65 12.30
C LEU A 180 -11.78 8.50 11.46
N GLN A 181 -11.43 8.43 10.18
CA GLN A 181 -11.87 7.36 9.27
C GLN A 181 -10.93 6.15 9.37
N ASP A 182 -10.92 5.54 10.55
CA ASP A 182 -10.18 4.33 10.88
C ASP A 182 -11.12 3.33 11.57
N PHE A 183 -11.34 2.18 10.94
CA PHE A 183 -12.40 1.24 11.31
C PHE A 183 -11.83 -0.15 11.59
N ALA A 184 -12.37 -0.84 12.59
CA ALA A 184 -12.16 -2.28 12.69
C ALA A 184 -12.80 -2.97 11.48
N LEU A 185 -12.11 -3.94 10.87
CA LEU A 185 -12.69 -4.70 9.75
C LEU A 185 -13.93 -5.48 10.19
N THR A 186 -13.99 -5.86 11.47
CA THR A 186 -15.11 -6.59 12.08
C THR A 186 -16.27 -5.69 12.49
N ASP A 187 -16.17 -4.37 12.33
CA ASP A 187 -17.28 -3.45 12.60
C ASP A 187 -18.51 -3.88 11.76
N PRO A 188 -19.71 -4.02 12.35
CA PRO A 188 -20.91 -4.44 11.62
C PRO A 188 -21.23 -3.58 10.38
N ARG A 189 -20.82 -2.31 10.37
CA ARG A 189 -20.97 -1.40 9.24
C ARG A 189 -19.90 -1.59 8.19
N MET A 190 -18.74 -2.15 8.54
CA MET A 190 -17.61 -2.41 7.64
C MET A 190 -17.67 -3.83 7.06
N TRP A 191 -18.08 -4.80 7.86
CA TRP A 191 -18.02 -6.22 7.52
C TRP A 191 -18.68 -6.58 6.18
N PRO A 192 -19.89 -6.08 5.84
CA PRO A 192 -20.48 -6.34 4.52
C PRO A 192 -19.57 -5.92 3.36
N ARG A 193 -18.86 -4.79 3.50
CA ARG A 193 -17.93 -4.31 2.46
C ARG A 193 -16.68 -5.19 2.36
N VAL A 194 -16.23 -5.76 3.47
CA VAL A 194 -15.12 -6.72 3.51
C VAL A 194 -15.51 -8.00 2.79
N VAL A 195 -16.70 -8.53 3.07
CA VAL A 195 -17.25 -9.72 2.43
C VAL A 195 -17.41 -9.49 0.92
N ASP A 196 -18.04 -8.38 0.50
CA ASP A 196 -18.23 -8.06 -0.92
C ASP A 196 -16.89 -7.95 -1.65
N ALA A 197 -15.90 -7.29 -1.04
CA ALA A 197 -14.55 -7.16 -1.58
C ALA A 197 -13.84 -8.51 -1.71
N ALA A 198 -13.95 -9.38 -0.70
CA ALA A 198 -13.40 -10.73 -0.71
C ALA A 198 -14.03 -11.59 -1.81
N VAL A 199 -15.37 -11.61 -1.91
CA VAL A 199 -16.10 -12.36 -2.94
C VAL A 199 -15.71 -11.89 -4.34
N GLY A 200 -15.56 -10.57 -4.55
CA GLY A 200 -15.10 -10.02 -5.83
C GLY A 200 -13.69 -10.46 -6.25
N LEU A 201 -12.88 -10.94 -5.30
CA LEU A 201 -11.55 -11.51 -5.56
C LEU A 201 -11.56 -13.05 -5.61
N GLY A 202 -12.73 -13.69 -5.54
CA GLY A 202 -12.85 -15.15 -5.52
C GLY A 202 -12.42 -15.79 -4.19
N MET A 203 -12.39 -15.03 -3.09
CA MET A 203 -12.06 -15.53 -1.75
C MET A 203 -13.28 -15.42 -0.82
N ARG A 204 -13.29 -16.21 0.26
CA ARG A 204 -14.24 -16.03 1.36
C ARG A 204 -13.66 -15.12 2.44
N ALA A 205 -14.51 -14.48 3.24
CA ALA A 205 -14.09 -13.72 4.42
C ALA A 205 -14.66 -14.37 5.68
N ASP A 206 -13.75 -14.78 6.58
CA ASP A 206 -14.10 -15.50 7.81
C ASP A 206 -13.72 -14.65 9.02
N LEU A 207 -14.65 -14.48 9.96
CA LEU A 207 -14.32 -13.92 11.26
C LEU A 207 -13.62 -14.99 12.11
N VAL A 208 -12.42 -14.68 12.59
CA VAL A 208 -11.66 -15.57 13.47
C VAL A 208 -11.38 -14.89 14.81
N PRO A 209 -11.38 -15.61 15.94
CA PRO A 209 -11.11 -14.99 17.23
C PRO A 209 -9.67 -14.45 17.32
N ARG A 210 -8.72 -15.14 16.70
CA ARG A 210 -7.30 -14.75 16.60
C ARG A 210 -6.73 -15.16 15.24
N CYS A 211 -5.77 -14.38 14.74
CA CYS A 211 -5.02 -14.70 13.54
C CYS A 211 -3.51 -14.86 13.87
N PRO A 212 -2.68 -15.37 12.95
CA PRO A 212 -1.24 -15.56 13.19
C PRO A 212 -0.46 -14.27 13.50
N GLN A 213 -1.03 -13.08 13.22
CA GLN A 213 -0.41 -11.79 13.54
C GLN A 213 -0.80 -11.26 14.93
N CYS A 214 -1.76 -11.91 15.62
CA CYS A 214 -2.08 -11.57 16.99
C CYS A 214 -0.93 -11.99 17.92
N PRO A 215 -0.58 -11.14 18.92
CA PRO A 215 0.34 -11.54 19.99
C PRO A 215 -0.25 -12.66 20.87
#